data_AF-A0A1X0NYM7-F1
#
_entry.id   AF-A0A1X0NYM7-F1
#
_cell.length_a   1.000
_cell.length_b   1.000
_cell.length_c   1.000
_cell.angle_alpha   90.00
_cell.angle_beta   90.00
_cell.angle_gamma   90.00
#
_symmetry.space_group_name_H-M   'P 1'
#
loop_
_entity.id
_entity.type
_entity.pdbx_description
1 polymer ?
#
loop_
_entity_poly.entity_id
_entity_poly.type
_entity_poly.pdbx_seq_one_letter_code
_entity_poly.pdbx_strand_id
1 'polypeptide(L)'
;MTLPPDAVPLAGAKNVSVAVRGTTLHIFCDLTRDYGISGSGKSVVIASSGGNRPLGATNAFVGLNIFCKAAAARCLDAAGVAALREWTELGTAAQWRVHGPDSVCKEEETTTREDNGKNKNKEETDKDKDASKSEGWVLEMAVDFARAGDKVASSGKSVLLSSTGGNKAVAKTGIICGMNCYIPIGKELQLDRLNTIVGSPQLANGEVRDLGNGFQVEMISQTQAIVHCEYTQDDSAATKTMPSFTLNGEITIATMVKSSRKKRKGEEQTEVKKDNNGDTSFTAPSQKSKNLLVRCTRKNKDDNDDDTILVDFQFDPTQTQGHSASGKSITVATSGGWCEIGKGLSISFNAYKSAPPVATEEIVTSVAKVLDARSPEEIASLSLKTVITEVSEKLGIENGATGPIKEQVKHAVMDYMSKVGKSSNTVPAAVREAVVKILSTRTQEELATLSLKTVMAEVSQVVEGELADDSGELKEQVKTAVMDFLRKNVK
;
A
#
# COMPACT_ATOMS: atom_id res chain seq x y z
N MET A 1 -19.86 -7.40 12.17
CA MET A 1 -19.58 -6.73 13.47
C MET A 1 -19.32 -5.25 13.24
N THR A 2 -19.80 -4.36 14.10
CA THR A 2 -19.59 -2.91 14.00
C THR A 2 -18.44 -2.49 14.90
N LEU A 3 -17.48 -1.73 14.34
CA LEU A 3 -16.51 -0.98 15.14
C LEU A 3 -17.25 -0.01 16.08
N PRO A 4 -16.63 0.44 17.19
CA PRO A 4 -17.17 1.52 17.98
C PRO A 4 -17.57 2.73 17.12
N PRO A 5 -18.68 3.42 17.42
CA PRO A 5 -19.18 4.52 16.59
C PRO A 5 -18.21 5.71 16.51
N ASP A 6 -17.34 5.86 17.51
CA ASP A 6 -16.27 6.86 17.60
C ASP A 6 -14.99 6.46 16.85
N ALA A 7 -14.88 5.21 16.39
CA ALA A 7 -13.70 4.74 15.67
C ALA A 7 -13.72 5.22 14.21
N VAL A 8 -12.67 5.95 13.82
CA VAL A 8 -12.48 6.42 12.44
C VAL A 8 -11.33 5.69 11.75
N PRO A 9 -11.38 5.43 10.43
CA PRO A 9 -10.26 4.84 9.71
C PRO A 9 -8.99 5.69 9.86
N LEU A 10 -7.86 5.05 10.19
CA LEU A 10 -6.57 5.74 10.20
C LEU A 10 -6.13 6.00 8.74
N ALA A 11 -5.95 7.27 8.39
CA ALA A 11 -5.64 7.69 7.03
C ALA A 11 -4.45 6.93 6.41
N GLY A 12 -4.67 6.34 5.23
CA GLY A 12 -3.67 5.55 4.50
C GLY A 12 -3.30 4.20 5.13
N ALA A 13 -3.95 3.77 6.20
CA ALA A 13 -3.78 2.44 6.78
C ALA A 13 -4.73 1.41 6.12
N LYS A 14 -4.38 0.13 6.22
CA LYS A 14 -5.21 -1.00 5.79
C LYS A 14 -5.78 -1.68 7.03
N ASN A 15 -7.11 -1.65 7.19
CA ASN A 15 -7.81 -2.27 8.31
C ASN A 15 -7.30 -1.83 9.68
N VAL A 16 -7.12 -0.52 9.82
CA VAL A 16 -6.79 0.13 11.09
C VAL A 16 -7.77 1.27 11.25
N SER A 17 -8.56 1.23 12.32
CA SER A 17 -9.37 2.36 12.78
C SER A 17 -8.86 2.82 14.14
N VAL A 18 -9.13 4.06 14.50
CA VAL A 18 -8.63 4.67 15.73
C VAL A 18 -9.73 5.49 16.41
N ALA A 19 -9.70 5.53 17.74
CA ALA A 19 -10.50 6.44 18.55
C ALA A 19 -9.59 7.08 19.61
N VAL A 20 -9.91 8.31 20.03
CA VAL A 20 -9.17 9.01 21.08
C VAL A 20 -10.09 9.21 22.27
N ARG A 21 -9.64 8.75 23.45
CA ARG A 21 -10.39 8.83 24.71
C ARG A 21 -9.48 9.40 25.78
N GLY A 22 -9.59 10.70 26.04
CA GLY A 22 -8.67 11.42 26.92
C GLY A 22 -7.23 11.38 26.37
N THR A 23 -6.29 10.85 27.18
CA THR A 23 -4.88 10.67 26.79
C THR A 23 -4.58 9.34 26.13
N THR A 24 -5.61 8.52 25.86
CA THR A 24 -5.46 7.17 25.33
C THR A 24 -5.90 7.09 23.87
N LEU A 25 -5.03 6.53 23.03
CA LEU A 25 -5.33 6.18 21.64
C LEU A 25 -5.77 4.71 21.58
N HIS A 26 -7.01 4.48 21.16
CA HIS A 26 -7.53 3.15 20.86
C HIS A 26 -7.33 2.85 19.38
N ILE A 27 -6.85 1.65 19.05
CA ILE A 27 -6.58 1.18 17.70
C ILE A 27 -7.33 -0.13 17.50
N PHE A 28 -8.14 -0.20 16.44
CA PHE A 28 -9.01 -1.32 16.13
C PHE A 28 -8.64 -1.96 14.79
N CYS A 29 -8.55 -3.29 14.76
CA CYS A 29 -8.27 -4.07 13.56
C CYS A 29 -9.19 -5.30 13.45
N ASP A 30 -9.86 -5.48 12.33
CA ASP A 30 -10.70 -6.66 12.05
C ASP A 30 -9.81 -7.85 11.66
N LEU A 31 -9.68 -8.83 12.56
CA LEU A 31 -8.81 -9.99 12.39
C LEU A 31 -9.28 -10.96 11.29
N THR A 32 -10.52 -10.82 10.83
CA THR A 32 -11.08 -11.67 9.77
C THR A 32 -10.61 -11.25 8.38
N ARG A 33 -10.09 -10.02 8.22
CA ARG A 33 -9.66 -9.50 6.92
C ARG A 33 -8.39 -10.17 6.40
N ASP A 34 -8.27 -10.15 5.07
CA ASP A 34 -7.14 -10.67 4.32
C ASP A 34 -6.83 -9.67 3.20
N TYR A 35 -5.63 -9.07 3.26
CA TYR A 35 -5.13 -8.12 2.26
C TYR A 35 -4.08 -8.76 1.34
N GLY A 36 -4.07 -10.09 1.28
CA GLY A 36 -3.21 -10.87 0.43
C GLY A 36 -1.82 -11.13 1.01
N ILE A 37 -1.04 -11.85 0.21
CA ILE A 37 0.32 -12.24 0.55
C ILE A 37 1.23 -11.00 0.53
N SER A 38 2.07 -10.86 1.56
CA SER A 38 3.11 -9.83 1.62
C SER A 38 4.05 -9.91 0.42
N GLY A 39 4.74 -8.81 0.10
CA GLY A 39 5.72 -8.79 -0.99
C GLY A 39 6.85 -9.82 -0.88
N SER A 40 7.05 -10.43 0.30
CA SER A 40 8.02 -11.52 0.51
C SER A 40 7.49 -12.91 0.20
N GLY A 41 6.17 -13.08 0.00
CA GLY A 41 5.54 -14.40 -0.14
C GLY A 41 5.28 -15.14 1.18
N LYS A 42 5.86 -14.71 2.31
CA LYS A 42 5.94 -15.53 3.53
C LYS A 42 4.75 -15.39 4.49
N SER A 43 4.07 -14.26 4.42
CA SER A 43 2.98 -13.90 5.32
C SER A 43 1.78 -13.34 4.56
N VAL A 44 0.60 -13.43 5.17
CA VAL A 44 -0.64 -12.79 4.73
C VAL A 44 -0.90 -11.58 5.60
N VAL A 45 -1.16 -10.43 4.99
CA VAL A 45 -1.39 -9.15 5.70
C VAL A 45 -2.83 -9.07 6.16
N ILE A 46 -3.06 -8.82 7.44
CA ILE A 46 -4.38 -8.67 8.05
C ILE A 46 -4.68 -7.19 8.31
N ALA A 47 -3.71 -6.47 8.85
CA ALA A 47 -3.77 -5.02 9.00
C ALA A 47 -2.36 -4.42 8.90
N SER A 48 -2.26 -3.19 8.43
CA SER A 48 -0.99 -2.47 8.42
C SER A 48 -1.23 -0.96 8.40
N SER A 49 -0.43 -0.21 9.15
CA SER A 49 -0.36 1.25 8.99
C SER A 49 0.30 1.66 7.68
N GLY A 50 0.95 0.75 6.94
CA GLY A 50 1.67 1.07 5.71
C GLY A 50 3.02 1.75 5.94
N GLY A 51 3.63 1.55 7.11
CA GLY A 51 4.84 2.23 7.57
C GLY A 51 4.59 3.05 8.82
N ASN A 52 5.47 3.99 9.14
CA ASN A 52 5.29 4.87 10.28
C ASN A 52 4.32 5.99 9.88
N ARG A 53 3.08 5.92 10.38
CA ARG A 53 2.04 6.91 10.13
C ARG A 53 2.05 7.98 11.22
N PRO A 54 1.95 9.26 10.86
CA PRO A 54 1.78 10.31 11.85
C PRO A 54 0.46 10.13 12.60
N LEU A 55 0.45 10.52 13.88
CA LEU A 55 -0.75 10.56 14.71
C LEU A 55 -1.23 12.00 14.82
N GLY A 56 -1.92 12.49 13.79
CA GLY A 56 -2.39 13.88 13.72
C GLY A 56 -1.23 14.87 13.87
N ALA A 57 -1.48 15.97 14.59
CA ALA A 57 -0.50 17.02 14.89
C ALA A 57 0.29 16.78 16.20
N THR A 58 0.35 15.54 16.69
CA THR A 58 0.96 15.22 18.00
C THR A 58 2.49 15.12 17.99
N ASN A 59 3.13 15.16 16.81
CA ASN A 59 4.51 14.74 16.53
C ASN A 59 4.80 13.24 16.71
N ALA A 60 3.84 12.44 17.17
CA ALA A 60 4.00 10.99 17.30
C ALA A 60 3.74 10.26 16.00
N PHE A 61 4.36 9.08 15.88
CA PHE A 61 4.19 8.17 14.77
C PHE A 61 3.80 6.78 15.28
N VAL A 62 2.95 6.07 14.54
CA VAL A 62 2.59 4.68 14.77
C VAL A 62 2.99 3.80 13.57
N GLY A 63 3.75 2.76 13.85
CA GLY A 63 3.99 1.65 12.93
C GLY A 63 3.28 0.41 13.45
N LEU A 64 2.33 -0.12 12.68
CA LEU A 64 1.54 -1.31 13.02
C LEU A 64 1.56 -2.30 11.85
N ASN A 65 1.83 -3.57 12.16
CA ASN A 65 1.69 -4.68 11.23
C ASN A 65 1.05 -5.88 11.94
N ILE A 66 -0.05 -6.38 11.37
CA ILE A 66 -0.74 -7.60 11.80
C ILE A 66 -0.77 -8.56 10.63
N PHE A 67 -0.25 -9.77 10.83
CA PHE A 67 -0.10 -10.76 9.77
C PHE A 67 -0.14 -12.20 10.32
N CYS A 68 -0.35 -13.18 9.46
CA CYS A 68 -0.13 -14.59 9.77
C CYS A 68 0.84 -15.21 8.75
N LYS A 69 1.35 -16.41 9.03
CA LYS A 69 2.14 -17.17 8.05
C LYS A 69 1.22 -17.61 6.90
N ALA A 70 1.69 -17.51 5.65
CA ALA A 70 0.83 -17.74 4.49
C ALA A 70 0.21 -19.16 4.41
N ALA A 71 0.92 -20.17 4.94
CA ALA A 71 0.44 -21.56 4.97
C ALA A 71 -0.31 -21.94 6.27
N ALA A 72 -0.46 -21.01 7.22
CA ALA A 72 -1.06 -21.32 8.52
C ALA A 72 -2.55 -20.97 8.54
N ALA A 73 -3.37 -21.92 8.98
CA ALA A 73 -4.78 -21.66 9.27
C ALA A 73 -4.92 -20.67 10.44
N ARG A 74 -5.88 -19.75 10.34
CA ARG A 74 -6.24 -18.82 11.43
C ARG A 74 -7.26 -19.48 12.34
N CYS A 75 -6.97 -19.54 13.63
CA CYS A 75 -7.90 -20.04 14.66
C CYS A 75 -8.66 -18.85 15.27
N LEU A 76 -9.69 -18.38 14.56
CA LEU A 76 -10.58 -17.30 15.00
C LEU A 76 -11.87 -17.86 15.59
N ASP A 77 -11.73 -18.80 16.53
CA ASP A 77 -12.82 -19.30 17.34
C ASP A 77 -12.68 -18.79 18.78
N ALA A 78 -13.70 -19.04 19.61
CA ALA A 78 -13.71 -18.60 21.01
C ALA A 78 -12.51 -19.14 21.82
N ALA A 79 -11.99 -20.32 21.49
CA ALA A 79 -10.85 -20.91 22.18
C ALA A 79 -9.52 -20.26 21.73
N GLY A 80 -9.40 -19.94 20.44
CA GLY A 80 -8.23 -19.31 19.83
C GLY A 80 -7.92 -17.93 20.41
N VAL A 81 -8.97 -17.17 20.74
CA VAL A 81 -8.88 -15.80 21.28
C VAL A 81 -9.05 -15.71 22.81
N ALA A 82 -9.37 -16.81 23.49
CA ALA A 82 -9.77 -16.82 24.90
C ALA A 82 -8.82 -16.03 25.82
N ALA A 83 -7.51 -16.14 25.58
CA ALA A 83 -6.48 -15.50 26.39
C ALA A 83 -6.43 -13.96 26.27
N LEU A 84 -7.11 -13.38 25.28
CA LEU A 84 -7.15 -11.94 25.04
C LEU A 84 -8.57 -11.38 25.10
N ARG A 85 -9.52 -12.06 25.75
CA ARG A 85 -10.87 -11.49 25.93
C ARG A 85 -10.86 -10.27 26.85
N GLU A 86 -9.99 -10.29 27.84
CA GLU A 86 -9.76 -9.20 28.77
C GLU A 86 -8.53 -8.37 28.40
N TRP A 87 -8.47 -7.14 28.91
CA TRP A 87 -7.30 -6.28 28.76
C TRP A 87 -6.04 -6.96 29.30
N THR A 88 -5.07 -7.12 28.41
CA THR A 88 -3.76 -7.69 28.72
C THR A 88 -2.68 -6.68 28.39
N GLU A 89 -1.67 -6.54 29.24
CA GLU A 89 -0.53 -5.66 29.00
C GLU A 89 0.23 -6.06 27.71
N LEU A 90 0.52 -5.07 26.89
CA LEU A 90 1.19 -5.17 25.60
C LEU A 90 2.47 -4.32 25.60
N GLY A 91 3.47 -4.78 26.35
CA GLY A 91 4.76 -4.10 26.44
C GLY A 91 4.67 -2.79 27.24
N THR A 92 5.19 -1.69 26.70
CA THR A 92 5.25 -0.40 27.42
C THR A 92 4.05 0.46 27.07
N ALA A 93 3.31 0.91 28.08
CA ALA A 93 2.21 1.88 27.97
C ALA A 93 1.09 1.47 27.00
N ALA A 94 0.95 0.17 26.71
CA ALA A 94 -0.11 -0.34 25.88
C ALA A 94 -0.74 -1.58 26.47
N GLN A 95 -2.02 -1.75 26.20
CA GLN A 95 -2.79 -2.94 26.50
C GLN A 95 -3.56 -3.36 25.26
N TRP A 96 -4.04 -4.59 25.22
CA TRP A 96 -4.86 -5.08 24.12
C TRP A 96 -5.90 -6.11 24.57
N ARG A 97 -6.94 -6.29 23.76
CA ARG A 97 -7.96 -7.33 23.90
C ARG A 97 -8.62 -7.63 22.56
N VAL A 98 -9.40 -8.70 22.49
CA VAL A 98 -10.09 -9.19 21.31
C VAL A 98 -11.59 -9.28 21.59
N HIS A 99 -12.34 -8.48 20.86
CA HIS A 99 -13.80 -8.47 20.81
C HIS A 99 -14.30 -9.58 19.90
N GLY A 100 -15.33 -10.29 20.34
CA GLY A 100 -15.98 -11.33 19.54
C GLY A 100 -17.33 -10.87 19.01
N PRO A 101 -17.97 -11.63 18.12
CA PRO A 101 -19.15 -11.18 17.39
C PRO A 101 -20.32 -10.72 18.29
N ASP A 102 -20.44 -11.29 19.49
CA ASP A 102 -21.51 -10.99 20.45
C ASP A 102 -21.19 -9.81 21.38
N SER A 103 -19.93 -9.37 21.45
CA SER A 103 -19.57 -8.20 22.24
C SER A 103 -19.95 -6.95 21.45
N VAL A 104 -21.18 -6.49 21.64
CA VAL A 104 -21.49 -5.08 21.39
C VAL A 104 -20.54 -4.28 22.28
N CYS A 105 -19.76 -3.37 21.69
CA CYS A 105 -19.02 -2.36 22.45
C CYS A 105 -20.04 -1.46 23.15
N LYS A 106 -20.63 -1.95 24.23
CA LYS A 106 -21.37 -1.13 25.17
C LYS A 106 -20.31 -0.28 25.83
N GLU A 107 -20.28 1.00 25.50
CA GLU A 107 -19.54 1.95 26.32
C GLU A 107 -19.99 1.72 27.75
N GLU A 108 -19.05 1.37 28.62
CA GLU A 108 -19.28 1.51 30.06
C GLU A 108 -19.34 3.02 30.31
N GLU A 109 -20.52 3.61 30.03
CA GLU A 109 -20.90 4.88 30.60
C GLU A 109 -20.84 4.67 32.11
N THR A 110 -19.71 5.05 32.70
CA THR A 110 -19.54 5.29 34.13
C THR A 110 -20.35 6.54 34.48
N THR A 111 -21.66 6.44 34.29
CA THR A 111 -22.61 7.41 34.80
C THR A 111 -22.75 7.14 36.29
N THR A 112 -22.10 7.98 37.10
CA THR A 112 -22.57 8.29 38.45
C THR A 112 -24.01 8.77 38.31
N ARG A 113 -24.99 7.88 38.49
CA ARG A 113 -26.41 8.24 38.43
C ARG A 113 -27.08 7.88 39.74
N GLU A 114 -27.48 8.94 40.44
CA GLU A 114 -28.41 8.92 41.55
C GLU A 114 -29.72 8.25 41.15
N ASP A 115 -30.21 7.42 42.09
CA ASP A 115 -31.47 6.71 42.04
C ASP A 115 -32.64 7.66 41.78
N ASN A 116 -33.43 7.38 40.74
CA ASN A 116 -34.84 7.73 40.72
C ASN A 116 -35.65 6.79 39.80
N GLY A 117 -36.31 5.83 40.44
CA GLY A 117 -37.76 5.61 40.31
C GLY A 117 -38.35 5.19 38.96
N LYS A 118 -38.56 3.87 38.81
CA LYS A 118 -39.73 3.17 38.23
C LYS A 118 -40.41 3.76 36.98
N ASN A 119 -40.37 2.99 35.87
CA ASN A 119 -41.59 2.39 35.32
C ASN A 119 -41.31 1.24 34.33
N LYS A 120 -42.07 0.15 34.48
CA LYS A 120 -42.08 -1.02 33.58
C LYS A 120 -43.21 -0.85 32.56
N ASN A 121 -42.91 -1.03 31.27
CA ASN A 121 -43.84 -1.65 30.33
C ASN A 121 -43.03 -2.49 29.34
N LYS A 122 -43.45 -3.75 29.21
CA LYS A 122 -42.83 -4.81 28.42
C LYS A 122 -43.72 -4.99 27.19
N GLU A 123 -43.20 -4.68 26.02
CA GLU A 123 -43.84 -5.00 24.74
C GLU A 123 -42.88 -5.90 23.95
N GLU A 124 -43.42 -7.05 23.56
CA GLU A 124 -42.74 -8.20 23.00
C GLU A 124 -43.18 -8.28 21.54
N THR A 125 -42.25 -8.05 20.61
CA THR A 125 -42.48 -8.29 19.18
C THR A 125 -41.38 -9.17 18.62
N ASP A 126 -41.84 -10.29 18.09
CA ASP A 126 -41.13 -11.41 17.51
C ASP A 126 -40.87 -11.17 16.01
N LYS A 127 -39.72 -11.66 15.54
CA LYS A 127 -39.42 -12.19 14.19
C LYS A 127 -39.45 -11.27 12.95
N ASP A 128 -38.25 -11.04 12.41
CA ASP A 128 -37.74 -11.63 11.15
C ASP A 128 -36.68 -10.72 10.54
N LYS A 129 -35.49 -11.27 10.27
CA LYS A 129 -34.83 -11.25 8.94
C LYS A 129 -33.38 -11.74 9.00
N ASP A 130 -33.15 -12.80 8.24
CA ASP A 130 -31.88 -13.29 7.74
C ASP A 130 -30.99 -12.17 7.18
N ALA A 131 -30.15 -11.60 8.03
CA ALA A 131 -28.87 -11.07 7.63
C ALA A 131 -27.83 -11.97 8.26
N SER A 132 -27.10 -12.75 7.45
CA SER A 132 -25.89 -13.42 7.91
C SER A 132 -24.86 -12.35 8.29
N LYS A 133 -25.01 -11.80 9.50
CA LYS A 133 -24.05 -10.91 10.13
C LYS A 133 -22.75 -11.69 10.19
N SER A 134 -21.80 -11.32 9.36
CA SER A 134 -20.46 -11.85 9.45
C SER A 134 -19.94 -11.61 10.87
N GLU A 135 -19.72 -12.73 11.55
CA GLU A 135 -19.11 -12.80 12.87
C GLU A 135 -17.67 -12.33 12.76
N GLY A 136 -17.43 -11.08 13.15
CA GLY A 136 -16.11 -10.46 13.12
C GLY A 136 -15.41 -10.65 14.45
N TRP A 137 -14.08 -10.73 14.40
CA TRP A 137 -13.21 -10.63 15.58
C TRP A 137 -12.39 -9.36 15.45
N VAL A 138 -12.41 -8.49 16.46
CA VAL A 138 -11.70 -7.20 16.41
C VAL A 138 -10.63 -7.16 17.50
N LEU A 139 -9.38 -6.97 17.12
CA LEU A 139 -8.31 -6.63 18.05
C LEU A 139 -8.40 -5.15 18.38
N GLU A 140 -8.52 -4.83 19.67
CA GLU A 140 -8.40 -3.48 20.20
C GLU A 140 -7.05 -3.38 20.93
N MET A 141 -6.28 -2.33 20.63
CA MET A 141 -5.09 -1.94 21.37
C MET A 141 -5.32 -0.54 21.94
N ALA A 142 -4.98 -0.31 23.20
CA ALA A 142 -5.02 0.99 23.84
C ALA A 142 -3.60 1.44 24.17
N VAL A 143 -3.19 2.61 23.70
CA VAL A 143 -1.90 3.26 24.01
C VAL A 143 -2.19 4.45 24.91
N ASP A 144 -1.80 4.35 26.18
CA ASP A 144 -1.98 5.43 27.15
C ASP A 144 -0.73 6.32 27.17
N PHE A 145 -0.85 7.51 26.55
CA PHE A 145 0.28 8.42 26.46
C PHE A 145 0.66 9.05 27.80
N ALA A 146 -0.21 9.03 28.81
CA ALA A 146 0.15 9.48 30.16
C ALA A 146 1.12 8.50 30.84
N ARG A 147 1.19 7.26 30.38
CA ARG A 147 2.12 6.22 30.84
C ARG A 147 3.30 6.00 29.88
N ALA A 148 3.38 6.77 28.79
CA ALA A 148 4.41 6.59 27.76
C ALA A 148 5.81 6.71 28.36
N GLY A 149 6.72 5.87 27.88
CA GLY A 149 8.11 5.87 28.35
C GLY A 149 8.98 6.89 27.62
N ASP A 150 10.06 7.30 28.27
CA ASP A 150 11.11 8.16 27.68
C ASP A 150 12.28 7.36 27.11
N LYS A 151 12.05 6.09 26.77
CA LYS A 151 13.10 5.19 26.32
C LYS A 151 13.55 5.57 24.91
N VAL A 152 14.80 6.01 24.78
CA VAL A 152 15.44 6.21 23.48
C VAL A 152 15.48 4.88 22.72
N ALA A 153 14.99 4.88 21.49
CA ALA A 153 15.01 3.73 20.60
C ALA A 153 16.47 3.32 20.30
N SER A 154 16.68 2.06 19.93
CA SER A 154 18.01 1.54 19.57
C SER A 154 18.68 2.28 18.41
N SER A 155 17.90 2.95 17.56
CA SER A 155 18.40 3.78 16.47
C SER A 155 19.07 5.08 16.94
N GLY A 156 18.82 5.51 18.19
CA GLY A 156 19.27 6.80 18.71
C GLY A 156 18.63 8.00 18.01
N LYS A 157 17.50 7.82 17.31
CA LYS A 157 16.81 8.88 16.54
C LYS A 157 15.40 9.18 17.01
N SER A 158 14.86 8.38 17.92
CA SER A 158 13.50 8.51 18.43
C SER A 158 13.38 8.08 19.87
N VAL A 159 12.32 8.53 20.54
CA VAL A 159 11.87 8.08 21.86
C VAL A 159 10.64 7.19 21.67
N LEU A 160 10.69 5.97 22.20
CA LEU A 160 9.59 5.00 22.13
C LEU A 160 8.53 5.33 23.18
N LEU A 161 7.37 5.77 22.73
CA LEU A 161 6.21 6.03 23.58
C LEU A 161 5.53 4.72 24.01
N SER A 162 5.37 3.80 23.06
CA SER A 162 4.81 2.48 23.29
C SER A 162 5.36 1.46 22.31
N SER A 163 5.47 0.21 22.72
CA SER A 163 5.91 -0.87 21.84
C SER A 163 5.45 -2.23 22.35
N THR A 164 5.08 -3.09 21.41
CA THR A 164 4.90 -4.54 21.61
C THR A 164 6.19 -5.28 22.00
N GLY A 165 7.35 -4.64 21.88
CA GLY A 165 8.65 -5.29 22.10
C GLY A 165 9.01 -6.29 21.00
N GLY A 166 8.53 -6.06 19.78
CA GLY A 166 8.68 -6.94 18.63
C GLY A 166 7.38 -7.67 18.26
N ASN A 167 7.49 -8.71 17.46
CA ASN A 167 6.33 -9.47 17.00
C ASN A 167 5.76 -10.35 18.12
N LYS A 168 4.51 -10.10 18.52
CA LYS A 168 3.78 -10.85 19.56
C LYS A 168 2.63 -11.65 18.94
N ALA A 169 2.43 -12.87 19.43
CA ALA A 169 1.28 -13.68 19.01
C ALA A 169 -0.02 -13.11 19.61
N VAL A 170 -1.07 -13.05 18.81
CA VAL A 170 -2.41 -12.67 19.25
C VAL A 170 -3.11 -13.93 19.75
N ALA A 171 -2.91 -14.25 21.03
CA ALA A 171 -3.39 -15.49 21.65
C ALA A 171 -2.97 -16.75 20.85
N LYS A 172 -3.87 -17.71 20.63
CA LYS A 172 -3.65 -18.95 19.87
C LYS A 172 -4.15 -18.87 18.44
N THR A 173 -4.43 -17.66 17.94
CA THR A 173 -5.07 -17.47 16.62
C THR A 173 -4.15 -17.78 15.42
N GLY A 174 -2.84 -17.88 15.65
CA GLY A 174 -1.83 -17.93 14.58
C GLY A 174 -1.50 -16.56 13.97
N ILE A 175 -2.12 -15.48 14.47
CA ILE A 175 -1.86 -14.11 14.07
C ILE A 175 -0.72 -13.53 14.92
N ILE A 176 0.10 -12.71 14.27
CA ILE A 176 1.23 -12.00 14.84
C ILE A 176 0.98 -10.50 14.69
N CYS A 177 1.22 -9.74 15.75
CA CYS A 177 1.12 -8.29 15.78
C CYS A 177 2.46 -7.68 16.19
N GLY A 178 2.93 -6.69 15.43
CA GLY A 178 4.03 -5.82 15.80
C GLY A 178 3.58 -4.37 15.72
N MET A 179 3.70 -3.66 16.84
CA MET A 179 3.35 -2.25 16.98
C MET A 179 4.49 -1.48 17.66
N ASN A 180 4.81 -0.31 17.12
CA ASN A 180 5.67 0.70 17.73
C ASN A 180 5.00 2.07 17.61
N CYS A 181 5.02 2.84 18.69
CA CYS A 181 4.67 4.25 18.71
C CYS A 181 5.86 5.05 19.24
N TYR A 182 6.26 6.10 18.53
CA TYR A 182 7.46 6.87 18.86
C TYR A 182 7.36 8.34 18.44
N ILE A 183 8.20 9.17 19.04
CA ILE A 183 8.45 10.56 18.62
C ILE A 183 9.91 10.71 18.18
N PRO A 184 10.24 11.52 17.15
CA PRO A 184 11.62 11.86 16.83
C PRO A 184 12.32 12.57 18.00
N ILE A 185 13.63 12.37 18.16
CA ILE A 185 14.41 13.10 19.18
C ILE A 185 14.34 14.61 18.89
N GLY A 186 14.22 15.40 19.97
CA GLY A 186 14.10 16.86 19.88
C GLY A 186 12.70 17.36 19.53
N LYS A 187 11.71 16.45 19.46
CA LYS A 187 10.29 16.81 19.37
C LYS A 187 9.59 16.46 20.67
N GLU A 188 8.58 17.25 20.99
CA GLU A 188 7.72 17.04 22.16
C GLU A 188 6.38 16.47 21.71
N LEU A 189 5.83 15.55 22.50
CA LEU A 189 4.50 15.00 22.29
C LEU A 189 3.45 16.05 22.64
N GLN A 190 2.63 16.43 21.66
CA GLN A 190 1.54 17.41 21.86
C GLN A 190 0.24 16.67 22.20
N LEU A 191 0.00 16.41 23.49
CA LEU A 191 -1.18 15.64 23.96
C LEU A 191 -2.51 16.35 23.71
N ASP A 192 -2.53 17.67 23.80
CA ASP A 192 -3.68 18.54 23.47
C ASP A 192 -4.12 18.38 22.01
N ARG A 193 -3.21 17.93 21.14
CA ARG A 193 -3.45 17.67 19.73
C ARG A 193 -3.89 16.24 19.43
N LEU A 194 -4.09 15.35 20.43
CA LEU A 194 -4.50 13.95 20.18
C LEU A 194 -5.81 13.86 19.38
N ASN A 195 -6.79 14.72 19.66
CA ASN A 195 -8.06 14.73 18.94
C ASN A 195 -7.92 15.01 17.43
N THR A 196 -6.78 15.58 16.98
CA THR A 196 -6.50 15.75 15.55
C THR A 196 -6.27 14.42 14.81
N ILE A 197 -6.08 13.31 15.53
CA ILE A 197 -6.03 11.95 14.96
C ILE A 197 -7.39 11.54 14.39
N VAL A 198 -8.46 11.87 15.11
CA VAL A 198 -9.84 11.48 14.77
C VAL A 198 -10.63 12.61 14.08
N GLY A 199 -10.08 13.82 14.05
CA GLY A 199 -10.68 14.96 13.37
C GLY A 199 -10.89 14.67 11.88
N SER A 200 -11.99 15.20 11.32
CA SER A 200 -12.31 15.01 9.90
C SER A 200 -11.10 15.40 9.06
N PRO A 201 -10.52 14.47 8.29
CA PRO A 201 -9.38 14.77 7.46
C PRO A 201 -9.80 15.58 6.22
N GLN A 202 -11.11 15.76 6.01
CA GLN A 202 -11.66 16.62 4.98
C GLN A 202 -11.53 18.09 5.40
N LEU A 203 -10.98 18.89 4.50
CA LEU A 203 -11.11 20.34 4.56
C LEU A 203 -12.27 20.76 3.65
N ALA A 204 -13.20 21.55 4.19
CA ALA A 204 -14.24 22.16 3.37
C ALA A 204 -13.66 23.24 2.43
N ASN A 205 -14.35 23.56 1.34
CA ASN A 205 -13.95 24.68 0.49
C ASN A 205 -13.95 25.99 1.28
N GLY A 206 -12.87 26.75 1.21
CA GLY A 206 -12.59 27.96 1.99
C GLY A 206 -12.07 27.72 3.41
N GLU A 207 -11.95 26.46 3.85
CA GLU A 207 -11.39 26.16 5.17
C GLU A 207 -9.86 26.31 5.14
N VAL A 208 -9.33 27.03 6.13
CA VAL A 208 -7.90 27.15 6.41
C VAL A 208 -7.59 26.38 7.68
N ARG A 209 -6.58 25.52 7.63
CA ARG A 209 -6.12 24.72 8.77
C ARG A 209 -4.67 24.99 9.06
N ASP A 210 -4.38 25.41 10.29
CA ASP A 210 -3.02 25.54 10.80
C ASP A 210 -2.41 24.16 11.00
N LEU A 211 -1.26 23.94 10.35
CA LEU A 211 -0.50 22.70 10.43
C LEU A 211 0.64 22.80 11.45
N GLY A 212 0.90 23.99 12.01
CA GLY A 212 2.02 24.27 12.89
C GLY A 212 3.32 24.55 12.13
N ASN A 213 4.35 25.01 12.86
CA ASN A 213 5.62 25.47 12.30
C ASN A 213 5.43 26.49 11.16
N GLY A 214 4.49 27.43 11.29
CA GLY A 214 4.22 28.45 10.26
C GLY A 214 3.68 27.91 8.94
N PHE A 215 3.16 26.68 8.90
CA PHE A 215 2.46 26.13 7.75
C PHE A 215 0.95 26.16 7.96
N GLN A 216 0.22 26.53 6.91
CA GLN A 216 -1.23 26.41 6.85
C GLN A 216 -1.63 25.74 5.54
N VAL A 217 -2.79 25.09 5.52
CA VAL A 217 -3.38 24.57 4.28
C VAL A 217 -4.77 25.16 4.09
N GLU A 218 -5.04 25.64 2.90
CA GLU A 218 -6.33 26.15 2.46
C GLU A 218 -6.86 25.30 1.30
N MET A 219 -8.10 24.86 1.39
CA MET A 219 -8.81 24.25 0.26
C MET A 219 -9.63 25.32 -0.45
N ILE A 220 -9.13 25.88 -1.56
CA ILE A 220 -9.89 26.89 -2.33
C ILE A 220 -11.08 26.24 -3.02
N SER A 221 -10.86 25.07 -3.62
CA SER A 221 -11.89 24.27 -4.28
C SER A 221 -11.49 22.79 -4.26
N GLN A 222 -12.38 21.90 -4.71
CA GLN A 222 -12.07 20.48 -4.82
C GLN A 222 -10.84 20.19 -5.72
N THR A 223 -10.53 21.07 -6.66
CA THR A 223 -9.42 20.94 -7.62
C THR A 223 -8.27 21.91 -7.32
N GLN A 224 -8.28 22.58 -6.16
CA GLN A 224 -7.25 23.55 -5.83
C GLN A 224 -7.03 23.63 -4.32
N ALA A 225 -5.83 23.26 -3.92
CA ALA A 225 -5.31 23.41 -2.56
C ALA A 225 -4.11 24.35 -2.57
N ILE A 226 -3.97 25.16 -1.51
CA ILE A 226 -2.77 25.97 -1.26
C ILE A 226 -2.19 25.58 0.08
N VAL A 227 -0.88 25.32 0.12
CA VAL A 227 -0.12 25.27 1.37
C VAL A 227 0.59 26.61 1.52
N HIS A 228 0.33 27.33 2.61
CA HIS A 228 1.02 28.56 2.96
C HIS A 228 2.18 28.25 3.90
N CYS A 229 3.30 28.92 3.72
CA CYS A 229 4.45 28.86 4.61
C CYS A 229 4.97 30.26 4.87
N GLU A 230 4.96 30.68 6.13
CA GLU A 230 5.65 31.87 6.57
C GLU A 230 7.11 31.51 6.91
N TYR A 231 8.09 32.18 6.31
CA TYR A 231 9.51 31.91 6.53
C TYR A 231 10.26 33.19 6.88
N THR A 232 10.84 33.26 8.07
CA THR A 232 11.60 34.42 8.54
C THR A 232 13.08 34.20 8.27
N GLN A 233 13.76 35.18 7.65
CA GLN A 233 15.14 35.00 7.19
C GLN A 233 16.17 34.79 8.32
N ASP A 234 15.81 35.12 9.56
CA ASP A 234 16.62 34.87 10.75
C ASP A 234 16.70 33.40 11.16
N ASP A 235 15.84 32.53 10.61
CA ASP A 235 15.92 31.06 10.68
C ASP A 235 17.09 30.49 9.85
N SER A 236 18.17 31.26 9.69
CA SER A 236 19.12 31.20 8.59
C SER A 236 19.98 29.95 8.43
N ALA A 237 19.84 28.97 9.33
CA ALA A 237 20.42 27.64 9.22
C ALA A 237 19.38 26.51 9.31
N ALA A 238 18.13 26.80 9.68
CA ALA A 238 17.12 25.80 9.93
C ALA A 238 16.28 25.51 8.68
N THR A 239 16.14 24.23 8.36
CA THR A 239 15.14 23.76 7.40
C THR A 239 13.80 23.76 8.10
N LYS A 240 12.87 24.58 7.64
CA LYS A 240 11.48 24.61 8.11
C LYS A 240 10.76 23.41 7.48
N THR A 241 10.30 22.48 8.31
CA THR A 241 9.67 21.24 7.87
C THR A 241 8.21 21.25 8.29
N MET A 242 7.32 21.03 7.32
CA MET A 242 5.90 20.95 7.56
C MET A 242 5.60 19.68 8.38
N PRO A 243 4.82 19.79 9.47
CA PRO A 243 4.28 18.62 10.14
C PRO A 243 3.53 17.72 9.17
N SER A 244 3.54 16.41 9.43
CA SER A 244 2.92 15.47 8.50
C SER A 244 1.42 15.72 8.45
N PHE A 245 0.90 15.92 7.24
CA PHE A 245 -0.50 16.24 7.03
C PHE A 245 -1.08 15.34 5.94
N THR A 246 -2.32 14.89 6.13
CA THR A 246 -3.06 14.13 5.12
C THR A 246 -4.31 14.87 4.72
N LEU A 247 -4.30 15.43 3.52
CA LEU A 247 -5.42 16.15 2.93
C LEU A 247 -6.51 15.17 2.49
N ASN A 248 -7.75 15.42 2.91
CA ASN A 248 -8.94 14.64 2.61
C ASN A 248 -8.82 13.14 2.95
N GLY A 249 -7.93 12.80 3.89
CA GLY A 249 -7.71 11.42 4.36
C GLY A 249 -6.92 10.53 3.41
N GLU A 250 -6.56 11.04 2.23
CA GLU A 250 -5.94 10.25 1.16
C GLU A 250 -4.55 10.75 0.76
N ILE A 251 -4.36 12.08 0.72
CA ILE A 251 -3.18 12.69 0.12
C ILE A 251 -2.23 13.15 1.22
N THR A 252 -1.14 12.43 1.42
CA THR A 252 -0.06 12.85 2.32
C THR A 252 0.75 13.96 1.65
N ILE A 253 0.88 15.09 2.34
CA ILE A 253 1.68 16.24 1.89
C ILE A 253 2.93 16.32 2.76
N ALA A 254 4.08 16.48 2.11
CA ALA A 254 5.38 16.70 2.75
C ALA A 254 6.06 17.90 2.10
N THR A 255 6.34 18.92 2.92
CA THR A 255 6.91 20.19 2.46
C THR A 255 8.07 20.58 3.35
N MET A 256 9.16 21.03 2.72
CA MET A 256 10.32 21.59 3.40
C MET A 256 10.76 22.87 2.70
N VAL A 257 11.14 23.88 3.48
CA VAL A 257 11.67 25.16 3.02
C VAL A 257 12.99 25.42 3.74
N LYS A 258 14.03 25.79 3.01
CA LYS A 258 15.33 26.14 3.59
C LYS A 258 15.93 27.37 2.90
N SER A 259 16.67 28.17 3.65
CA SER A 259 17.51 29.21 3.07
C SER A 259 18.75 28.60 2.40
N SER A 260 18.98 28.95 1.13
CA SER A 260 20.20 28.63 0.40
C SER A 260 21.20 29.79 0.49
N ARG A 261 21.85 29.94 1.65
CA ARG A 261 23.03 30.83 1.78
C ARG A 261 24.26 30.21 1.11
N LYS A 262 24.21 29.91 -0.19
CA LYS A 262 25.46 29.74 -0.93
C LYS A 262 26.14 31.10 -0.98
N LYS A 263 27.22 31.25 -0.21
CA LYS A 263 28.20 32.33 -0.38
C LYS A 263 28.65 32.26 -1.84
N ARG A 264 28.02 33.03 -2.73
CA ARG A 264 28.41 33.11 -4.15
C ARG A 264 29.83 33.65 -4.19
N LYS A 265 30.79 32.75 -4.33
CA LYS A 265 32.21 33.08 -4.51
C LYS A 265 32.43 33.21 -6.03
N GLY A 266 32.16 34.41 -6.56
CA GLY A 266 32.68 34.84 -7.86
C GLY A 266 32.06 34.24 -9.13
N GLU A 267 30.74 34.16 -9.25
CA GLU A 267 30.10 34.02 -10.57
C GLU A 267 29.49 35.38 -10.97
N GLU A 268 30.00 35.94 -12.06
CA GLU A 268 29.48 37.13 -12.73
C GLU A 268 27.98 36.96 -12.96
N GLN A 269 27.22 37.82 -12.29
CA GLN A 269 25.78 37.91 -12.44
C GLN A 269 25.47 38.27 -13.89
N THR A 270 25.01 37.30 -14.68
CA THR A 270 24.09 37.62 -15.76
C THR A 270 22.85 38.17 -15.06
N GLU A 271 22.70 39.49 -15.10
CA GLU A 271 21.60 40.22 -14.50
C GLU A 271 20.27 39.66 -15.01
N VAL A 272 19.68 38.75 -14.23
CA VAL A 272 18.25 38.45 -14.31
C VAL A 272 17.57 39.77 -13.93
N LYS A 273 16.89 40.35 -14.91
CA LYS A 273 16.17 41.63 -14.86
C LYS A 273 15.52 41.83 -13.48
N LYS A 274 15.78 42.98 -12.88
CA LYS A 274 15.06 43.49 -11.70
C LYS A 274 13.58 43.61 -12.03
N ASP A 275 12.81 42.57 -11.75
CA ASP A 275 11.36 42.68 -11.66
C ASP A 275 11.03 43.40 -10.34
N ASN A 276 11.04 44.73 -10.40
CA ASN A 276 10.73 45.66 -9.32
C ASN A 276 9.22 45.74 -9.01
N ASN A 277 8.39 44.88 -9.59
CA ASN A 277 6.97 44.83 -9.30
C ASN A 277 6.69 43.46 -8.69
N GLY A 278 6.22 43.43 -7.44
CA GLY A 278 5.98 42.21 -6.68
C GLY A 278 5.19 41.19 -7.49
N ASP A 279 5.91 40.24 -8.09
CA ASP A 279 5.31 39.22 -8.93
C ASP A 279 4.42 38.34 -8.06
N THR A 280 3.12 38.57 -8.17
CA THR A 280 2.07 37.87 -7.44
C THR A 280 1.62 36.60 -8.17
N SER A 281 2.27 36.24 -9.28
CA SER A 281 1.88 35.09 -10.08
C SER A 281 2.47 33.78 -9.54
N PHE A 282 1.74 32.69 -9.77
CA PHE A 282 2.16 31.34 -9.46
C PHE A 282 2.98 30.78 -10.62
N THR A 283 4.16 30.22 -10.32
CA THR A 283 5.07 29.69 -11.35
C THR A 283 5.54 28.27 -11.02
N ALA A 284 5.84 27.46 -12.03
CA ALA A 284 6.38 26.11 -11.82
C ALA A 284 7.81 26.20 -11.24
N PRO A 285 8.12 25.57 -10.09
CA PRO A 285 9.39 25.78 -9.40
C PRO A 285 10.58 25.03 -10.04
N SER A 286 10.33 24.11 -10.97
CA SER A 286 11.36 23.44 -11.77
C SER A 286 10.77 22.78 -13.02
N GLN A 287 11.61 22.44 -14.00
CA GLN A 287 11.19 21.67 -15.19
C GLN A 287 10.70 20.25 -14.84
N LYS A 288 11.08 19.73 -13.67
CA LYS A 288 10.65 18.40 -13.18
C LYS A 288 9.40 18.48 -12.30
N SER A 289 8.94 19.69 -12.00
CA SER A 289 7.72 19.86 -11.20
C SER A 289 6.52 19.35 -11.99
N LYS A 290 5.61 18.69 -11.30
CA LYS A 290 4.36 18.18 -11.87
C LYS A 290 3.22 18.62 -10.95
N ASN A 291 2.20 19.26 -11.52
CA ASN A 291 1.01 19.75 -10.81
C ASN A 291 1.36 20.58 -9.55
N LEU A 292 2.39 21.43 -9.63
CA LEU A 292 2.80 22.28 -8.53
C LEU A 292 3.18 23.65 -9.08
N LEU A 293 2.55 24.68 -8.53
CA LEU A 293 2.94 26.06 -8.74
C LEU A 293 3.33 26.69 -7.40
N VAL A 294 4.26 27.63 -7.44
CA VAL A 294 4.81 28.29 -6.26
C VAL A 294 4.76 29.80 -6.46
N ARG A 295 4.42 30.51 -5.39
CA ARG A 295 4.47 31.97 -5.33
C ARG A 295 5.25 32.39 -4.08
N CYS A 296 6.13 33.38 -4.24
CA CYS A 296 6.94 33.89 -3.14
C CYS A 296 6.73 35.40 -2.99
N THR A 297 6.12 35.85 -1.90
CA THR A 297 5.92 37.28 -1.61
C THR A 297 6.76 37.70 -0.41
N ARG A 298 7.27 38.94 -0.42
CA ARG A 298 7.94 39.51 0.76
C ARG A 298 6.90 40.37 1.47
N LYS A 299 6.76 40.21 2.78
CA LYS A 299 5.90 41.10 3.57
C LYS A 299 6.53 42.50 3.54
N ASN A 300 5.74 43.56 3.29
CA ASN A 300 6.26 44.93 3.17
C ASN A 300 6.92 45.36 4.49
N LYS A 301 8.02 46.12 4.40
CA LYS A 301 8.88 46.59 5.50
C LYS A 301 8.28 47.72 6.35
N ASP A 302 6.98 47.95 6.27
CA ASP A 302 6.40 49.16 6.89
C ASP A 302 6.31 49.08 8.42
N ASP A 303 6.59 47.92 9.01
CA ASP A 303 6.79 47.73 10.44
C ASP A 303 8.14 47.05 10.69
N ASN A 304 8.72 47.21 11.87
CA ASN A 304 10.01 46.64 12.35
C ASN A 304 10.12 45.09 12.30
N ASP A 305 9.32 44.42 11.48
CA ASP A 305 9.23 42.98 11.32
C ASP A 305 10.40 42.45 10.47
N ASP A 306 11.03 41.39 10.96
CA ASP A 306 12.11 40.66 10.30
C ASP A 306 11.74 40.30 8.85
N ASP A 307 12.75 40.17 7.98
CA ASP A 307 12.62 39.87 6.55
C ASP A 307 11.84 38.56 6.31
N THR A 308 10.51 38.66 6.33
CA THR A 308 9.57 37.54 6.28
C THR A 308 9.12 37.33 4.84
N ILE A 309 9.25 36.08 4.39
CA ILE A 309 8.90 35.61 3.07
C ILE A 309 7.73 34.66 3.21
N LEU A 310 6.63 34.95 2.52
CA LEU A 310 5.50 34.04 2.39
C LEU A 310 5.71 33.20 1.14
N VAL A 311 5.59 31.88 1.29
CA VAL A 311 5.70 30.90 0.21
C VAL A 311 4.40 30.13 0.12
N ASP A 312 3.72 30.25 -1.02
CA ASP A 312 2.48 29.53 -1.31
C ASP A 312 2.75 28.39 -2.30
N PHE A 313 2.27 27.18 -2.00
CA PHE A 313 2.35 26.00 -2.85
C PHE A 313 0.94 25.64 -3.34
N GLN A 314 0.63 25.91 -4.60
CA GLN A 314 -0.66 25.61 -5.21
C GLN A 314 -0.59 24.32 -6.02
N PHE A 315 -1.55 23.42 -5.82
CA PHE A 315 -1.68 22.18 -6.58
C PHE A 315 -3.14 21.71 -6.69
N ASP A 316 -3.42 20.86 -7.68
CA ASP A 316 -4.72 20.21 -7.83
C ASP A 316 -4.72 18.82 -7.16
N PRO A 317 -5.42 18.62 -6.04
CA PRO A 317 -5.42 17.34 -5.33
C PRO A 317 -6.14 16.21 -6.09
N THR A 318 -6.91 16.52 -7.14
CA THR A 318 -7.63 15.51 -7.94
C THR A 318 -6.76 14.85 -9.01
N GLN A 319 -5.68 15.52 -9.41
CA GLN A 319 -4.77 15.02 -10.43
C GLN A 319 -3.84 13.93 -9.90
N THR A 320 -3.45 13.03 -10.81
CA THR A 320 -2.47 11.98 -10.53
C THR A 320 -1.40 11.98 -11.60
N GLN A 321 -0.13 11.88 -11.19
CA GLN A 321 1.06 12.01 -12.02
C GLN A 321 1.79 10.66 -12.18
N GLY A 322 1.05 9.55 -12.02
CA GLY A 322 1.57 8.18 -12.09
C GLY A 322 2.08 7.64 -10.75
N HIS A 323 2.54 6.38 -10.78
CA HIS A 323 3.15 5.75 -9.62
C HIS A 323 4.52 6.38 -9.31
N SER A 324 4.86 6.44 -8.02
CA SER A 324 6.21 6.78 -7.60
C SER A 324 7.21 5.71 -8.03
N ALA A 325 8.50 6.05 -8.02
CA ALA A 325 9.59 5.10 -8.30
C ALA A 325 9.61 3.85 -7.40
N SER A 326 8.87 3.85 -6.28
CA SER A 326 8.71 2.67 -5.41
C SER A 326 7.51 1.79 -5.77
N GLY A 327 6.57 2.31 -6.58
CA GLY A 327 5.29 1.69 -6.91
C GLY A 327 4.25 1.74 -5.78
N LYS A 328 4.64 2.14 -4.56
CA LYS A 328 3.79 2.10 -3.36
C LYS A 328 2.81 3.27 -3.24
N SER A 329 3.06 4.34 -3.97
CA SER A 329 2.27 5.57 -3.93
C SER A 329 2.03 6.09 -5.34
N ILE A 330 0.96 6.86 -5.50
CA ILE A 330 0.68 7.67 -6.68
C ILE A 330 1.06 9.10 -6.35
N THR A 331 1.88 9.71 -7.20
CA THR A 331 2.26 11.11 -7.07
C THR A 331 1.07 11.98 -7.47
N VAL A 332 0.69 12.93 -6.62
CA VAL A 332 -0.35 13.93 -6.91
C VAL A 332 0.30 15.23 -7.39
N ALA A 333 1.32 15.71 -6.67
CA ALA A 333 2.10 16.87 -7.03
C ALA A 333 3.54 16.75 -6.50
N THR A 334 4.52 17.29 -7.21
CA THR A 334 5.92 17.25 -6.77
C THR A 334 6.73 18.42 -7.32
N SER A 335 7.72 18.89 -6.55
CA SER A 335 8.75 19.82 -7.03
C SER A 335 9.84 19.15 -7.86
N GLY A 336 9.86 17.80 -7.92
CA GLY A 336 10.91 17.03 -8.58
C GLY A 336 12.22 16.92 -7.79
N GLY A 337 12.15 17.11 -6.47
CA GLY A 337 13.30 17.15 -5.55
C GLY A 337 13.54 18.55 -4.96
N TRP A 338 14.74 18.81 -4.46
CA TRP A 338 15.12 20.15 -4.01
C TRP A 338 15.32 21.07 -5.21
N CYS A 339 14.63 22.22 -5.22
CA CYS A 339 14.82 23.26 -6.25
C CYS A 339 14.83 24.67 -5.62
N GLU A 340 15.48 25.61 -6.30
CA GLU A 340 15.54 27.02 -5.89
C GLU A 340 14.33 27.79 -6.46
N ILE A 341 13.70 28.62 -5.63
CA ILE A 341 12.48 29.38 -5.98
C ILE A 341 12.70 30.90 -5.91
N GLY A 342 13.97 31.32 -5.96
CA GLY A 342 14.37 32.71 -5.80
C GLY A 342 14.48 33.14 -4.33
N LYS A 343 14.85 34.41 -4.11
CA LYS A 343 14.99 35.04 -2.78
C LYS A 343 15.89 34.27 -1.80
N GLY A 344 16.83 33.47 -2.32
CA GLY A 344 17.71 32.63 -1.50
C GLY A 344 16.98 31.50 -0.77
N LEU A 345 15.86 31.02 -1.32
CA LEU A 345 15.11 29.88 -0.79
C LEU A 345 15.24 28.66 -1.71
N SER A 346 15.28 27.49 -1.09
CA SER A 346 15.07 26.21 -1.75
C SER A 346 13.91 25.48 -1.09
N ILE A 347 13.17 24.72 -1.88
CA ILE A 347 12.03 23.93 -1.41
C ILE A 347 12.14 22.47 -1.81
N SER A 348 11.43 21.63 -1.08
CA SER A 348 11.06 20.28 -1.50
C SER A 348 9.59 20.07 -1.15
N PHE A 349 8.76 19.78 -2.15
CA PHE A 349 7.34 19.56 -1.99
C PHE A 349 6.95 18.23 -2.64
N ASN A 350 6.22 17.39 -1.92
CA ASN A 350 5.62 16.17 -2.45
C ASN A 350 4.23 15.97 -1.85
N ALA A 351 3.23 15.82 -2.72
CA ALA A 351 1.91 15.32 -2.37
C ALA A 351 1.71 13.97 -3.04
N TYR A 352 1.32 12.95 -2.28
CA TYR A 352 1.13 11.60 -2.79
C TYR A 352 0.03 10.86 -2.03
N LYS A 353 -0.65 9.95 -2.70
CA LYS A 353 -1.61 9.02 -2.08
C LYS A 353 -1.13 7.59 -2.20
N SER A 354 -1.65 6.69 -1.38
CA SER A 354 -1.34 5.26 -1.49
C SER A 354 -1.80 4.72 -2.84
N ALA A 355 -0.93 3.97 -3.52
CA ALA A 355 -1.31 3.33 -4.77
C ALA A 355 -2.28 2.18 -4.47
N PRO A 356 -3.38 2.04 -5.23
CA PRO A 356 -4.17 0.82 -5.17
C PRO A 356 -3.27 -0.36 -5.57
N PRO A 357 -3.45 -1.53 -4.95
CA PRO A 357 -2.77 -2.73 -5.41
C PRO A 357 -3.20 -3.02 -6.86
N VAL A 358 -2.24 -3.25 -7.74
CA VAL A 358 -2.53 -3.69 -9.11
C VAL A 358 -3.19 -5.06 -9.02
N ALA A 359 -4.37 -5.21 -9.63
CA ALA A 359 -5.09 -6.47 -9.60
C ALA A 359 -4.30 -7.55 -10.33
N THR A 360 -4.24 -8.77 -9.77
CA THR A 360 -3.53 -9.88 -10.40
C THR A 360 -4.08 -10.18 -11.81
N GLU A 361 -5.37 -10.01 -12.04
CA GLU A 361 -6.01 -10.17 -13.35
C GLU A 361 -5.52 -9.15 -14.39
N GLU A 362 -5.28 -7.91 -13.95
CA GLU A 362 -4.76 -6.84 -14.79
C GLU A 362 -3.30 -7.12 -15.19
N ILE A 363 -2.52 -7.67 -14.25
CA ILE A 363 -1.15 -8.14 -14.52
C ILE A 363 -1.17 -9.29 -15.53
N VAL A 364 -2.02 -10.30 -15.32
CA VAL A 364 -2.13 -11.45 -16.25
C VAL A 364 -2.54 -10.99 -17.64
N THR A 365 -3.50 -10.08 -17.73
CA THR A 365 -3.97 -9.52 -19.01
C THR A 365 -2.88 -8.69 -19.70
N SER A 366 -2.11 -7.92 -18.92
CA SER A 366 -1.00 -7.13 -19.45
C SER A 366 0.16 -8.00 -19.93
N VAL A 367 0.46 -9.10 -19.21
CA VAL A 367 1.43 -10.12 -19.64
C VAL A 367 0.99 -10.77 -20.94
N ALA A 368 -0.27 -11.22 -21.02
CA ALA A 368 -0.82 -11.79 -22.26
C ALA A 368 -0.68 -10.81 -23.42
N LYS A 369 -1.12 -9.55 -23.27
CA LYS A 369 -0.99 -8.50 -24.29
C LYS A 369 0.46 -8.25 -24.75
N VAL A 370 1.45 -8.38 -23.86
CA VAL A 370 2.88 -8.22 -24.21
C VAL A 370 3.41 -9.42 -24.99
N LEU A 371 2.97 -10.63 -24.63
CA LEU A 371 3.44 -11.87 -25.25
C LEU A 371 2.69 -12.24 -26.52
N ASP A 372 1.37 -12.04 -26.59
CA ASP A 372 0.51 -12.29 -27.75
C ASP A 372 0.89 -11.40 -28.96
N ALA A 373 1.53 -10.26 -28.71
CA ALA A 373 1.96 -9.32 -29.75
C ALA A 373 3.25 -9.75 -30.48
N ARG A 374 3.80 -10.93 -30.16
CA ARG A 374 5.12 -11.38 -30.59
C ARG A 374 5.07 -12.77 -31.22
N SER A 375 6.03 -13.06 -32.09
CA SER A 375 6.18 -14.42 -32.64
C SER A 375 6.72 -15.40 -31.58
N PRO A 376 6.52 -16.72 -31.74
CA PRO A 376 7.09 -17.73 -30.85
C PRO A 376 8.62 -17.61 -30.70
N GLU A 377 9.35 -17.27 -31.77
CA GLU A 377 10.81 -17.09 -31.77
C GLU A 377 11.23 -15.86 -30.98
N GLU A 378 10.49 -14.75 -31.12
CA GLU A 378 10.71 -13.55 -30.32
C GLU A 378 10.46 -13.81 -28.84
N ILE A 379 9.38 -14.52 -28.51
CA ILE A 379 9.05 -14.91 -27.14
C ILE A 379 10.17 -15.76 -26.53
N ALA A 380 10.75 -16.71 -27.29
CA ALA A 380 11.83 -17.59 -26.82
C ALA A 380 13.14 -16.83 -26.51
N SER A 381 13.39 -15.71 -27.20
CA SER A 381 14.56 -14.85 -26.96
C SER A 381 14.31 -13.72 -25.95
N LEU A 382 13.06 -13.52 -25.53
CA LEU A 382 12.66 -12.40 -24.69
C LEU A 382 13.10 -12.61 -23.23
N SER A 383 13.86 -11.65 -22.70
CA SER A 383 14.25 -11.70 -21.28
C SER A 383 13.06 -11.35 -20.37
N LEU A 384 12.96 -12.01 -19.21
CA LEU A 384 11.96 -11.68 -18.20
C LEU A 384 12.04 -10.20 -17.77
N LYS A 385 13.24 -9.61 -17.77
CA LYS A 385 13.43 -8.18 -17.46
C LYS A 385 12.70 -7.29 -18.47
N THR A 386 12.79 -7.62 -19.76
CA THR A 386 12.11 -6.90 -20.83
C THR A 386 10.59 -6.99 -20.68
N VAL A 387 10.06 -8.20 -20.42
CA VAL A 387 8.63 -8.40 -20.16
C VAL A 387 8.16 -7.57 -18.97
N ILE A 388 8.90 -7.58 -17.86
CA ILE A 388 8.56 -6.78 -16.67
C ILE A 388 8.51 -5.29 -17.01
N THR A 389 9.47 -4.76 -17.76
CA THR A 389 9.48 -3.35 -18.17
C THR A 389 8.24 -3.01 -19.01
N GLU A 390 7.95 -3.79 -20.04
CA GLU A 390 6.81 -3.53 -20.93
C GLU A 390 5.46 -3.67 -20.24
N VAL A 391 5.32 -4.66 -19.35
CA VAL A 391 4.13 -4.80 -18.51
C VAL A 391 3.99 -3.61 -17.56
N SER A 392 5.10 -3.13 -16.97
CA SER A 392 5.10 -1.96 -16.09
C SER A 392 4.66 -0.70 -16.82
N GLU A 393 5.16 -0.49 -18.05
CA GLU A 393 4.76 0.64 -18.90
C GLU A 393 3.26 0.57 -19.25
N LYS A 394 2.72 -0.61 -19.59
CA LYS A 394 1.28 -0.80 -19.81
C LYS A 394 0.43 -0.52 -18.58
N LEU A 395 0.97 -0.78 -17.38
CA LEU A 395 0.31 -0.50 -16.10
C LEU A 395 0.54 0.93 -15.59
N GLY A 396 1.26 1.78 -16.34
CA GLY A 396 1.58 3.15 -15.90
C GLY A 396 2.54 3.21 -14.70
N ILE A 397 3.35 2.19 -14.51
CA ILE A 397 4.33 2.07 -13.43
C ILE A 397 5.68 2.58 -13.95
N GLU A 398 6.21 3.66 -13.37
CA GLU A 398 7.49 4.26 -13.80
C GLU A 398 8.65 3.26 -13.73
N ASN A 399 9.58 3.39 -14.69
CA ASN A 399 10.77 2.55 -14.83
C ASN A 399 11.62 2.57 -13.54
N GLY A 400 11.62 1.44 -12.82
CA GLY A 400 12.33 1.26 -11.55
C GLY A 400 11.44 0.77 -10.39
N ALA A 401 10.12 0.95 -10.50
CA ALA A 401 9.13 0.60 -9.49
C ALA A 401 8.60 -0.85 -9.58
N THR A 402 9.34 -1.76 -10.24
CA THR A 402 8.80 -3.08 -10.64
C THR A 402 8.79 -4.11 -9.50
N GLY A 403 9.41 -3.80 -8.36
CA GLY A 403 9.53 -4.70 -7.21
C GLY A 403 8.20 -5.35 -6.77
N PRO A 404 7.10 -4.60 -6.58
CA PRO A 404 5.83 -5.15 -6.11
C PRO A 404 5.15 -6.13 -7.08
N ILE A 405 5.33 -5.94 -8.40
CA ILE A 405 4.67 -6.75 -9.44
C ILE A 405 5.58 -7.82 -10.03
N LYS A 406 6.89 -7.73 -9.83
CA LYS A 406 7.89 -8.62 -10.45
C LYS A 406 7.57 -10.10 -10.28
N GLU A 407 7.28 -10.54 -9.06
CA GLU A 407 6.95 -11.95 -8.82
C GLU A 407 5.59 -12.33 -9.44
N GLN A 408 4.60 -11.44 -9.42
CA GLN A 408 3.30 -11.70 -10.06
C GLN A 408 3.43 -11.81 -11.58
N VAL A 409 4.21 -10.92 -12.21
CA VAL A 409 4.54 -10.97 -13.64
C VAL A 409 5.25 -12.28 -13.96
N LYS A 410 6.23 -12.69 -13.15
CA LYS A 410 6.94 -13.97 -13.35
C LYS A 410 5.99 -15.17 -13.31
N HIS A 411 5.09 -15.24 -12.33
CA HIS A 411 4.09 -16.32 -12.25
C HIS A 411 3.14 -16.27 -13.45
N ALA A 412 2.64 -15.09 -13.81
CA ALA A 412 1.76 -14.91 -14.97
C ALA A 412 2.44 -15.32 -16.29
N VAL A 413 3.74 -15.02 -16.47
CA VAL A 413 4.53 -15.47 -17.62
C VAL A 413 4.66 -17.00 -17.63
N MET A 414 4.97 -17.63 -16.48
CA MET A 414 5.05 -19.08 -16.37
C MET A 414 3.71 -19.75 -16.72
N ASP A 415 2.61 -19.22 -16.19
CA ASP A 415 1.26 -19.71 -16.47
C ASP A 415 0.92 -19.55 -17.96
N TYR A 416 1.25 -18.41 -18.56
CA TYR A 416 1.06 -18.16 -19.99
C TYR A 416 1.84 -19.17 -20.85
N MET A 417 3.14 -19.37 -20.59
CA MET A 417 3.95 -20.34 -21.33
C MET A 417 3.42 -21.77 -21.19
N SER A 418 2.91 -22.12 -20.01
CA SER A 418 2.29 -23.43 -19.77
C SER A 418 1.00 -23.64 -20.58
N LYS A 419 0.26 -22.56 -20.89
CA LYS A 419 -0.95 -22.60 -21.72
C LYS A 419 -0.61 -22.67 -23.21
N VAL A 420 0.32 -21.84 -23.68
CA VAL A 420 0.78 -21.84 -25.08
C VAL A 420 1.42 -23.18 -25.46
N GLY A 421 2.24 -23.75 -24.57
CA GLY A 421 2.83 -25.08 -24.78
C GLY A 421 1.82 -26.23 -24.75
N LYS A 422 0.61 -26.02 -24.21
CA LYS A 422 -0.49 -26.99 -24.25
C LYS A 422 -1.36 -26.82 -25.49
N SER A 423 -1.54 -25.60 -25.99
CA SER A 423 -2.33 -25.35 -27.21
C SER A 423 -1.62 -25.78 -28.49
N SER A 424 -0.28 -25.82 -28.52
CA SER A 424 0.47 -26.36 -29.67
C SER A 424 0.74 -27.87 -29.60
N ASN A 425 0.46 -28.52 -28.46
CA ASN A 425 0.73 -29.96 -28.23
C ASN A 425 -0.53 -30.76 -27.89
N THR A 426 -1.72 -30.29 -28.25
CA THR A 426 -2.85 -31.21 -28.36
C THR A 426 -2.59 -32.13 -29.53
N VAL A 427 -1.92 -33.25 -29.24
CA VAL A 427 -1.83 -34.38 -30.18
C VAL A 427 -3.25 -34.63 -30.69
N PRO A 428 -3.49 -34.51 -32.01
CA PRO A 428 -4.82 -34.72 -32.59
C PRO A 428 -5.40 -36.02 -32.05
N ALA A 429 -6.71 -36.03 -31.75
CA ALA A 429 -7.36 -37.20 -31.16
C ALA A 429 -7.08 -38.47 -32.01
N ALA A 430 -7.11 -38.33 -33.33
CA ALA A 430 -6.75 -39.37 -34.29
C ALA A 430 -5.33 -39.94 -34.08
N VAL A 431 -4.32 -39.08 -33.90
CA VAL A 431 -2.94 -39.52 -33.65
C VAL A 431 -2.84 -40.24 -32.30
N ARG A 432 -3.53 -39.73 -31.27
CA ARG A 432 -3.56 -40.35 -29.94
C ARG A 432 -4.23 -41.72 -29.97
N GLU A 433 -5.38 -41.83 -30.62
CA GLU A 433 -6.12 -43.08 -30.80
C GLU A 433 -5.33 -44.09 -31.64
N ALA A 434 -4.68 -43.64 -32.71
CA ALA A 434 -3.80 -44.48 -33.52
C ALA A 434 -2.65 -45.06 -32.68
N VAL A 435 -1.95 -44.22 -31.90
CA VAL A 435 -0.88 -44.67 -31.01
C VAL A 435 -1.39 -45.67 -29.97
N VAL A 436 -2.52 -45.40 -29.32
CA VAL A 436 -3.12 -46.33 -28.34
C VAL A 436 -3.49 -47.65 -29.02
N LYS A 437 -4.12 -47.62 -30.19
CA LYS A 437 -4.50 -48.81 -30.96
C LYS A 437 -3.28 -49.65 -31.36
N ILE A 438 -2.19 -49.01 -31.77
CA ILE A 438 -0.95 -49.68 -32.19
C ILE A 438 -0.19 -50.28 -31.01
N LEU A 439 -0.10 -49.56 -29.89
CA LEU A 439 0.70 -50.00 -28.74
C LEU A 439 -0.05 -50.97 -27.81
N SER A 440 -1.39 -50.90 -27.77
CA SER A 440 -2.20 -51.80 -26.91
C SER A 440 -2.27 -53.25 -27.40
N THR A 441 -1.95 -53.51 -28.66
CA THR A 441 -1.92 -54.87 -29.23
C THR A 441 -0.58 -55.58 -29.03
N ARG A 442 0.42 -54.89 -28.48
CA ARG A 442 1.79 -55.41 -28.32
C ARG A 442 2.07 -55.87 -26.90
N THR A 443 2.90 -56.89 -26.79
CA THR A 443 3.45 -57.38 -25.51
C THR A 443 4.52 -56.42 -24.95
N GLN A 444 4.85 -56.55 -23.67
CA GLN A 444 5.86 -55.72 -23.01
C GLN A 444 7.27 -55.88 -23.63
N GLU A 445 7.61 -57.09 -24.07
CA GLU A 445 8.89 -57.41 -24.73
C GLU A 445 8.99 -56.75 -26.12
N GLU A 446 7.88 -56.75 -26.88
CA GLU A 446 7.78 -56.05 -28.15
C GLU A 446 7.87 -54.52 -27.96
N LEU A 447 7.20 -53.97 -26.95
CA LEU A 447 7.27 -52.54 -26.62
C LEU A 447 8.69 -52.09 -26.27
N ALA A 448 9.47 -52.93 -25.59
CA ALA A 448 10.85 -52.62 -25.20
C ALA A 448 11.83 -52.53 -26.39
N THR A 449 11.51 -53.20 -27.51
CA THR A 449 12.34 -53.24 -28.72
C THR A 449 11.80 -52.36 -29.85
N LEU A 450 10.62 -51.76 -29.67
CA LEU A 450 9.93 -51.00 -30.69
C LEU A 450 10.61 -49.65 -30.95
N SER A 451 11.03 -49.42 -32.20
CA SER A 451 11.62 -48.14 -32.59
C SER A 451 10.54 -47.08 -32.83
N LEU A 452 10.82 -45.82 -32.48
CA LEU A 452 9.90 -44.70 -32.77
C LEU A 452 9.61 -44.58 -34.28
N LYS A 453 10.56 -44.92 -35.14
CA LYS A 453 10.39 -44.92 -36.60
C LYS A 453 9.32 -45.91 -37.05
N THR A 454 9.26 -47.09 -36.42
CA THR A 454 8.24 -48.11 -36.68
C THR A 454 6.85 -47.61 -36.26
N VAL A 455 6.74 -47.05 -35.05
CA VAL A 455 5.48 -46.49 -34.55
C VAL A 455 4.99 -45.35 -35.44
N MET A 456 5.88 -44.48 -35.90
CA MET A 456 5.52 -43.41 -36.81
C MET A 456 4.96 -43.94 -38.14
N ALA A 457 5.60 -44.94 -38.75
CA ALA A 457 5.13 -45.52 -40.01
C ALA A 457 3.73 -46.14 -39.86
N GLU A 458 3.48 -46.83 -38.75
CA GLU A 458 2.17 -47.45 -38.47
C GLU A 458 1.11 -46.39 -38.15
N VAL A 459 1.45 -45.33 -37.41
CA VAL A 459 0.52 -44.22 -37.15
C VAL A 459 0.19 -43.48 -38.45
N SER A 460 1.17 -43.23 -39.32
CA SER A 460 0.94 -42.61 -40.62
C SER A 460 -0.07 -43.40 -41.46
N GLN A 461 0.04 -44.73 -41.51
CA GLN A 461 -0.92 -45.60 -42.22
C GLN A 461 -2.34 -45.53 -41.64
N VAL A 462 -2.49 -45.31 -40.33
CA VAL A 462 -3.80 -45.21 -39.67
C VAL A 462 -4.43 -43.83 -39.85
N VAL A 463 -3.60 -42.80 -40.01
CA VAL A 463 -4.01 -41.38 -40.07
C VAL A 463 -4.03 -40.83 -41.51
N GLU A 464 -3.68 -41.67 -42.51
CA GLU A 464 -3.69 -41.38 -43.94
C GLU A 464 -5.11 -40.98 -44.41
N GLY A 465 -5.37 -39.66 -44.38
CA GLY A 465 -6.64 -39.06 -44.79
C GLY A 465 -6.72 -37.55 -44.51
N GLU A 466 -6.05 -37.03 -43.48
CA GLU A 466 -6.27 -35.63 -43.05
C GLU A 466 -4.99 -34.80 -42.74
N LEU A 467 -3.79 -35.40 -42.69
CA LEU A 467 -2.57 -34.72 -42.24
C LEU A 467 -1.42 -34.86 -43.26
N ALA A 468 -1.58 -34.27 -44.44
CA ALA A 468 -0.54 -34.20 -45.45
C ALA A 468 0.07 -32.79 -45.49
N ASP A 469 1.17 -32.55 -44.75
CA ASP A 469 2.41 -31.96 -45.35
C ASP A 469 3.55 -31.66 -44.36
N ASP A 470 3.37 -31.72 -43.04
CA ASP A 470 4.47 -31.44 -42.10
C ASP A 470 4.97 -32.66 -41.32
N SER A 471 5.95 -33.36 -41.89
CA SER A 471 6.57 -34.55 -41.29
C SER A 471 7.25 -34.27 -39.93
N GLY A 472 7.59 -33.01 -39.66
CA GLY A 472 8.21 -32.59 -38.40
C GLY A 472 7.20 -32.53 -37.26
N GLU A 473 6.01 -31.99 -37.52
CA GLU A 473 4.96 -31.82 -36.51
C GLU A 473 4.36 -33.17 -36.10
N LEU A 474 4.03 -34.03 -37.07
CA LEU A 474 3.51 -35.38 -36.80
C LEU A 474 4.49 -36.20 -35.95
N LYS A 475 5.79 -36.04 -36.17
CA LYS A 475 6.83 -36.74 -35.41
C LYS A 475 6.80 -36.38 -33.92
N GLU A 476 6.74 -35.10 -33.59
CA GLU A 476 6.70 -34.66 -32.18
C GLU A 476 5.33 -34.99 -31.54
N GLN A 477 4.23 -34.95 -32.31
CA GLN A 477 2.91 -35.38 -31.84
C GLN A 477 2.88 -36.89 -31.51
N VAL A 478 3.40 -37.75 -32.39
CA VAL A 478 3.50 -39.21 -32.17
C VAL A 478 4.40 -39.50 -30.98
N LYS A 479 5.58 -38.88 -30.91
CA LYS A 479 6.52 -39.06 -29.78
C LYS A 479 5.89 -38.67 -28.45
N THR A 480 5.15 -37.56 -28.41
CA THR A 480 4.43 -37.12 -27.21
C THR A 480 3.37 -38.15 -26.79
N ALA A 481 2.55 -38.64 -27.73
CA ALA A 481 1.54 -39.66 -27.45
C ALA A 481 2.13 -41.00 -27.00
N VAL A 482 3.26 -41.43 -27.57
CA VAL A 482 3.98 -42.65 -27.16
C VAL A 482 4.46 -42.52 -25.71
N MET A 483 5.10 -41.41 -25.36
CA MET A 483 5.58 -41.18 -23.99
C MET A 483 4.45 -41.16 -22.96
N ASP A 484 3.31 -40.57 -23.31
CA ASP A 484 2.12 -40.56 -22.46
C ASP A 484 1.50 -41.96 -22.31
N PHE A 485 1.49 -42.78 -23.38
CA PHE A 485 1.05 -44.17 -23.31
C PHE A 485 1.95 -45.01 -22.39
N LEU A 486 3.27 -44.91 -22.57
CA LEU A 486 4.25 -45.65 -21.77
C LEU A 486 4.17 -45.28 -20.29
N ARG A 487 4.08 -43.98 -19.95
CA ARG A 487 3.89 -43.51 -18.57
C ARG A 487 2.64 -44.10 -17.88
N LYS A 488 1.58 -44.38 -18.64
CA LYS A 488 0.32 -44.91 -18.09
C LYS A 488 0.31 -46.42 -17.94
N ASN A 489 0.98 -47.15 -18.84
CA ASN A 489 0.79 -48.60 -18.99
C ASN A 489 2.03 -49.43 -18.63
N VAL A 490 3.22 -48.83 -18.56
CA VAL A 490 4.46 -49.52 -18.19
C VAL A 490 4.90 -48.98 -16.84
N LYS A 491 4.65 -49.76 -15.77
CA LYS A 491 5.09 -49.45 -14.40
C LYS A 491 6.46 -50.05 -14.12
#